data_AF-A0A924QQZ5-F1
#
_entry.id   AF-A0A924QQZ5-F1
#
_cell.length_a   1.000
_cell.length_b   1.000
_cell.length_c   1.000
_cell.angle_alpha   90.00
_cell.angle_beta   90.00
_cell.angle_gamma   90.00
#
_symmetry.space_group_name_H-M   'P 1'
#
loop_
_entity.id
_entity.type
_entity.pdbx_description
1 polymer ?
#
loop_
_entity_poly.entity_id
_entity_poly.type
_entity_poly.pdbx_seq_one_letter_code
_entity_poly.pdbx_strand_id
1 'polypeptide(L)'
;MQKRLLGSLKTPVSAIGLGCMGMSEFYGATDDAQSHSTMARALELGVNFFDSADIYGFGHNETLIGQFLKAGGAARRAQVVLATKFGIVRAAGQYERRIDNTPAYVQSACEASLKRLGVETIDLYYCHRR
;
A
#
# COMPACT_ATOMS: atom_id res chain seq x y z
N MET A 1 -3.62 -0.96 21.33
CA MET A 1 -4.28 -1.34 20.05
C MET A 1 -4.72 -2.80 20.10
N GLN A 2 -5.96 -3.13 19.73
CA GLN A 2 -6.39 -4.53 19.59
C GLN A 2 -5.81 -5.15 18.31
N LYS A 3 -5.42 -6.43 18.36
CA LYS A 3 -4.90 -7.19 17.22
C LYS A 3 -5.87 -8.29 16.78
N ARG A 4 -5.76 -8.71 15.53
CA ARG A 4 -6.53 -9.78 14.88
C ARG A 4 -5.59 -10.64 14.02
N LEU A 5 -5.87 -11.94 13.95
CA LEU A 5 -5.25 -12.80 12.95
C LEU A 5 -5.98 -12.61 11.63
N LEU A 6 -5.23 -12.52 10.53
CA LEU A 6 -5.77 -12.37 9.19
C LEU A 6 -5.31 -13.54 8.33
N GLY A 7 -6.20 -14.52 8.14
CA GLY A 7 -5.88 -15.75 7.42
C GLY A 7 -4.67 -16.47 8.02
N SER A 8 -3.71 -16.82 7.16
CA SER A 8 -2.47 -17.50 7.53
C SER A 8 -1.29 -16.56 7.78
N LEU A 9 -1.51 -15.24 7.86
CA LEU A 9 -0.43 -14.30 8.17
C LEU A 9 0.16 -14.58 9.55
N LYS A 10 1.49 -14.69 9.61
CA LYS A 10 2.23 -14.93 10.86
C LYS A 10 2.17 -13.73 11.81
N THR A 11 2.12 -12.53 11.26
CA THR A 11 2.05 -11.27 12.02
C THR A 11 0.60 -10.83 12.18
N PRO A 12 0.09 -10.67 13.42
CA PRO A 12 -1.24 -10.13 13.65
C PRO A 12 -1.37 -8.68 13.17
N VAL A 13 -2.52 -8.34 12.61
CA VAL A 13 -2.86 -6.98 12.17
C VAL A 13 -3.62 -6.23 13.28
N SER A 14 -3.53 -4.91 13.31
CA SER A 14 -4.40 -4.06 14.12
C SER A 14 -5.84 -4.19 13.64
N ALA A 15 -6.79 -4.21 14.57
CA ALA A 15 -8.22 -4.29 14.25
C ALA A 15 -8.70 -3.06 13.44
N ILE A 16 -7.95 -1.96 13.51
CA ILE A 16 -8.09 -0.77 12.68
C ILE A 16 -6.88 -0.71 11.75
N GLY A 17 -7.11 -0.54 10.45
CA GLY A 17 -6.06 -0.31 9.44
C GLY A 17 -5.98 1.16 9.03
N LEU A 18 -4.89 1.52 8.37
CA LEU A 18 -4.68 2.82 7.74
C LEU A 18 -4.84 2.67 6.22
N GLY A 19 -5.90 3.24 5.66
CA GLY A 19 -6.04 3.38 4.21
C GLY A 19 -5.23 4.58 3.70
N CYS A 20 -4.27 4.33 2.82
CA CYS A 20 -3.32 5.36 2.38
C CYS A 20 -3.77 6.12 1.13
N MET A 21 -4.89 5.74 0.48
CA MET A 21 -5.36 6.32 -0.78
C MET A 21 -5.35 7.86 -0.81
N GLY A 22 -5.90 8.50 0.23
CA GLY A 22 -6.03 9.95 0.32
C GLY A 22 -4.70 10.72 0.40
N MET A 23 -3.60 10.01 0.68
CA MET A 23 -2.25 10.58 0.71
C MET A 23 -1.68 10.81 -0.70
N SER A 24 -2.39 10.40 -1.76
CA SER A 24 -1.90 10.56 -3.13
C SER A 24 -2.98 10.91 -4.15
N GLU A 25 -4.27 10.72 -3.84
CA GLU A 25 -5.33 11.06 -4.78
C GLU A 25 -6.73 11.09 -4.14
N PHE A 26 -7.73 11.42 -4.97
CA PHE A 26 -9.19 11.34 -4.75
C PHE A 26 -9.81 12.33 -3.76
N TYR A 27 -9.03 12.90 -2.83
CA TYR A 27 -9.54 13.86 -1.84
C TYR A 27 -8.92 15.27 -1.93
N GLY A 28 -8.22 15.58 -3.01
CA GLY A 28 -7.66 16.91 -3.27
C GLY A 28 -6.13 16.94 -3.17
N ALA A 29 -5.58 18.10 -2.81
CA ALA A 29 -4.14 18.30 -2.67
C ALA A 29 -3.58 17.43 -1.53
N THR A 30 -2.35 16.97 -1.70
CA THR A 30 -1.65 16.08 -0.78
C THR A 30 -0.30 16.66 -0.37
N ASP A 31 0.16 16.30 0.82
CA ASP A 31 1.47 16.66 1.36
C ASP A 31 2.16 15.39 1.87
N ASP A 32 3.28 15.04 1.25
CA ASP A 32 4.02 13.82 1.55
C ASP A 32 4.60 13.82 2.96
N ALA A 33 5.03 14.98 3.46
CA ALA A 33 5.57 15.12 4.81
C ALA A 33 4.46 14.88 5.84
N GLN A 34 3.27 15.47 5.63
CA GLN A 34 2.12 15.20 6.49
C GLN A 34 1.66 13.74 6.42
N SER A 35 1.75 13.13 5.24
CA SER A 35 1.42 11.71 5.06
C SER A 35 2.39 10.81 5.82
N HIS A 36 3.70 11.10 5.79
CA HIS A 36 4.71 10.43 6.61
C HIS A 36 4.47 10.63 8.11
N SER A 37 4.14 11.84 8.55
CA SER A 37 3.76 12.10 9.95
C SER A 37 2.51 11.30 10.36
N THR A 38 1.53 11.18 9.47
CA THR A 38 0.31 10.37 9.71
C THR A 38 0.66 8.89 9.85
N MET A 39 1.50 8.34 8.97
CA MET A 39 1.96 6.95 9.06
C MET A 39 2.78 6.70 10.34
N ALA A 40 3.66 7.62 10.72
CA ALA A 40 4.41 7.54 11.98
C ALA A 40 3.46 7.53 13.18
N ARG A 41 2.50 8.45 13.21
CA ARG A 41 1.51 8.55 14.29
C ARG A 41 0.62 7.30 14.37
N ALA A 42 0.26 6.70 13.23
CA ALA A 42 -0.47 5.44 13.19
C ALA A 42 0.31 4.32 13.89
N LEU A 43 1.62 4.18 13.60
CA LEU A 43 2.48 3.19 14.27
C LEU A 43 2.61 3.45 15.77
N GLU A 44 2.79 4.72 16.19
CA GLU A 44 2.82 5.09 17.61
C GLU A 44 1.54 4.69 18.35
N LEU A 45 0.38 4.78 17.68
CA LEU A 45 -0.91 4.34 18.21
C LEU A 45 -1.13 2.81 18.11
N GLY A 46 -0.17 2.09 17.55
CA GLY A 46 -0.14 0.63 17.40
C GLY A 46 -0.86 0.11 16.15
N VAL A 47 -1.31 0.99 15.24
CA VAL A 47 -1.83 0.61 13.92
C VAL A 47 -0.68 0.11 13.08
N ASN A 48 -0.74 -1.14 12.64
CA ASN A 48 0.30 -1.72 11.78
C ASN A 48 -0.20 -2.19 10.41
N PHE A 49 -1.49 -2.17 10.15
CA PHE A 49 -2.03 -2.64 8.87
C PHE A 49 -2.23 -1.48 7.91
N PHE A 50 -1.36 -1.36 6.91
CA PHE A 50 -1.37 -0.27 5.93
C PHE A 50 -1.87 -0.79 4.58
N ASP A 51 -2.86 -0.11 4.01
CA ASP A 51 -3.52 -0.50 2.77
C ASP A 51 -3.30 0.53 1.66
N SER A 52 -2.83 0.05 0.51
CA SER A 52 -2.55 0.84 -0.70
C SER A 52 -3.08 0.15 -1.95
N ALA A 53 -2.82 0.69 -3.14
CA ALA A 53 -3.06 0.06 -4.43
C ALA A 53 -2.16 0.70 -5.50
N ASP A 54 -1.74 -0.07 -6.50
CA ASP A 54 -0.90 0.39 -7.62
C ASP A 54 -1.50 1.59 -8.36
N ILE A 55 -2.83 1.69 -8.39
CA ILE A 55 -3.55 2.76 -9.07
C ILE A 55 -3.54 4.10 -8.33
N TYR A 56 -3.33 4.12 -7.00
CA TYR A 56 -3.46 5.34 -6.19
C TYR A 56 -2.32 6.32 -6.52
N GLY A 57 -2.68 7.44 -7.14
CA GLY A 57 -1.71 8.41 -7.66
C GLY A 57 -0.76 7.80 -8.70
N PHE A 58 -1.22 6.83 -9.50
CA PHE A 58 -0.41 6.13 -10.52
C PHE A 58 0.88 5.52 -9.94
N GLY A 59 0.79 4.88 -8.77
CA GLY A 59 1.91 4.27 -8.06
C GLY A 59 2.65 5.22 -7.11
N HIS A 60 2.29 6.50 -7.08
CA HIS A 60 2.83 7.45 -6.10
C HIS A 60 2.63 6.97 -4.66
N ASN A 61 1.45 6.45 -4.32
CA ASN A 61 1.14 6.04 -2.95
C ASN A 61 2.05 4.91 -2.44
N GLU A 62 2.34 3.93 -3.29
CA GLU A 62 3.30 2.86 -2.97
C GLU A 62 4.72 3.42 -2.82
N THR A 63 5.12 4.36 -3.67
CA THR A 63 6.43 5.02 -3.56
C THR A 63 6.56 5.78 -2.23
N LEU A 64 5.51 6.50 -1.84
CA LEU A 64 5.43 7.25 -0.59
C LEU A 64 5.55 6.33 0.64
N ILE A 65 4.83 5.21 0.65
CA ILE A 65 4.94 4.18 1.70
C ILE A 65 6.34 3.57 1.69
N GLY A 66 6.90 3.26 0.52
CA GLY A 66 8.24 2.69 0.38
C GLY A 66 9.33 3.59 0.96
N GLN A 67 9.25 4.90 0.70
CA GLN A 67 10.15 5.89 1.32
C GLN A 67 10.01 5.90 2.85
N PHE A 68 8.78 5.87 3.36
CA PHE A 68 8.51 5.80 4.79
C PHE A 68 9.11 4.54 5.42
N LEU A 69 8.96 3.37 4.80
CA LEU A 69 9.54 2.10 5.27
C LEU A 69 11.06 2.16 5.25
N LYS A 70 11.66 2.60 4.13
CA LYS A 70 13.11 2.74 3.96
C LYS A 70 13.73 3.64 5.03
N ALA A 71 13.10 4.76 5.35
CA ALA A 71 13.59 5.69 6.36
C ALA A 71 13.69 5.08 7.78
N GLY A 72 12.86 4.08 8.09
CA GLY A 72 12.94 3.34 9.36
C GLY A 72 13.66 2.00 9.28
N GLY A 73 14.21 1.65 8.11
CA GLY A 73 14.96 0.42 7.86
C GLY A 73 14.18 -0.86 8.16
N ALA A 74 14.93 -1.95 8.41
CA ALA A 74 14.36 -3.26 8.71
C ALA A 74 13.44 -3.26 9.94
N ALA A 75 13.75 -2.44 10.96
CA ALA A 75 12.95 -2.33 12.17
C ALA A 75 11.54 -1.78 11.89
N ARG A 76 11.39 -0.82 10.97
CA ARG A 76 10.07 -0.30 10.57
C ARG A 76 9.35 -1.26 9.63
N ARG A 77 10.06 -1.89 8.70
CA ARG A 77 9.45 -2.92 7.82
C ARG A 77 8.84 -4.07 8.61
N ALA A 78 9.49 -4.52 9.68
CA ALA A 78 8.99 -5.57 10.56
C ALA A 78 7.74 -5.16 11.38
N GLN A 79 7.54 -3.86 11.58
CA GLN A 79 6.38 -3.34 12.33
C GLN A 79 5.13 -3.23 11.47
N VAL A 80 5.26 -3.02 10.15
CA VAL A 80 4.14 -2.80 9.23
C VAL A 80 3.73 -4.12 8.55
N VAL A 81 2.43 -4.40 8.55
CA VAL A 81 1.80 -5.38 7.67
C VAL A 81 1.24 -4.62 6.47
N LEU A 82 1.83 -4.86 5.31
CA LEU A 82 1.60 -4.10 4.09
C LEU A 82 0.66 -4.83 3.13
N ALA A 83 -0.46 -4.17 2.83
CA ALA A 83 -1.41 -4.56 1.81
C ALA A 83 -1.29 -3.66 0.58
N THR A 84 -1.29 -4.26 -0.62
CA THR A 84 -1.51 -3.51 -1.88
C THR A 84 -2.33 -4.34 -2.86
N LYS A 85 -2.78 -3.71 -3.94
CA LYS A 85 -3.75 -4.28 -4.90
C LYS A 85 -3.33 -4.00 -6.32
N PHE A 86 -3.76 -4.87 -7.23
CA PHE A 86 -3.61 -4.74 -8.67
C PHE A 86 -4.93 -4.90 -9.41
N GLY A 87 -4.92 -4.63 -10.71
CA GLY A 87 -5.92 -5.13 -11.65
C GLY A 87 -6.85 -4.05 -12.21
N ILE A 88 -6.72 -2.80 -11.76
CA ILE A 88 -7.34 -1.66 -12.44
C ILE A 88 -6.27 -0.96 -13.25
N VAL A 89 -6.37 -1.04 -14.57
CA VAL A 89 -5.44 -0.39 -15.50
C VAL A 89 -6.03 0.94 -15.94
N ARG A 90 -5.25 2.01 -15.78
CA ARG A 90 -5.55 3.33 -16.33
C ARG A 90 -4.27 4.07 -16.68
N ALA A 91 -4.36 5.02 -17.60
CA ALA A 91 -3.26 5.92 -17.93
C ALA A 91 -3.54 7.34 -17.42
N ALA A 92 -2.48 8.09 -17.13
CA ALA A 92 -2.60 9.49 -16.78
C ALA A 92 -3.23 10.28 -17.94
N GLY A 93 -4.18 11.17 -17.63
CA GLY A 93 -4.90 11.96 -18.63
C GLY A 93 -5.98 11.21 -19.41
N GLN A 94 -6.23 9.93 -19.11
CA GLN A 94 -7.31 9.15 -19.73
C GLN A 94 -8.45 8.90 -18.74
N TYR A 95 -9.69 9.05 -19.20
CA TYR A 95 -10.88 8.73 -18.40
C TYR A 95 -11.08 7.22 -18.26
N GLU A 96 -10.70 6.47 -19.30
CA GLU A 96 -10.92 5.03 -19.39
C GLU A 96 -10.15 4.26 -18.33
N ARG A 97 -10.83 3.26 -17.77
CA ARG A 97 -10.24 2.25 -16.88
C ARG A 97 -10.70 0.90 -17.37
N ARG A 98 -9.79 -0.07 -17.38
CA ARG A 98 -10.13 -1.47 -17.63
C ARG A 98 -9.69 -2.34 -16.47
N ILE A 99 -10.29 -3.52 -16.39
CA ILE A 99 -9.88 -4.55 -15.45
C ILE A 99 -8.97 -5.52 -16.21
N ASP A 100 -7.78 -5.79 -15.65
CA ASP A 100 -6.86 -6.79 -16.17
C ASP A 100 -6.41 -7.70 -15.03
N ASN A 101 -6.91 -8.93 -15.04
CA ASN A 101 -6.57 -9.97 -14.07
C ASN A 101 -5.82 -11.13 -14.74
N THR A 102 -5.25 -10.91 -15.93
CA THR A 102 -4.47 -11.93 -16.61
C THR A 102 -3.24 -12.29 -15.77
N PRO A 103 -2.78 -13.57 -15.79
CA PRO A 103 -1.58 -13.96 -15.04
C PRO A 103 -0.35 -13.10 -15.35
N ALA A 104 -0.16 -12.71 -16.61
CA ALA A 104 0.93 -11.83 -17.04
C ALA A 104 0.82 -10.42 -16.42
N TYR A 105 -0.39 -9.86 -16.34
CA TYR A 105 -0.59 -8.57 -15.68
C TYR A 105 -0.37 -8.67 -14.17
N VAL A 106 -0.87 -9.72 -13.51
CA VAL A 106 -0.66 -9.93 -12.07
C VAL A 106 0.82 -9.93 -11.71
N GLN A 107 1.64 -10.65 -12.50
CA GLN A 107 3.08 -10.72 -12.30
C GLN A 107 3.74 -9.36 -12.48
N SER A 108 3.52 -8.69 -13.63
CA SER A 108 4.15 -7.40 -13.92
C SER A 108 3.72 -6.29 -12.94
N ALA A 109 2.45 -6.28 -12.52
CA ALA A 109 1.96 -5.36 -11.49
C ALA A 109 2.65 -5.62 -10.13
N CYS A 110 2.82 -6.89 -9.75
CA CYS A 110 3.48 -7.26 -8.49
C CYS A 110 4.94 -6.81 -8.47
N GLU A 111 5.68 -7.08 -9.55
CA GLU A 111 7.07 -6.65 -9.71
C GLU A 111 7.19 -5.11 -9.64
N ALA A 112 6.27 -4.39 -10.28
CA ALA A 112 6.25 -2.94 -10.24
C ALA A 112 5.93 -2.40 -8.84
N SER A 113 4.98 -3.01 -8.13
CA SER A 113 4.65 -2.68 -6.73
C SER A 113 5.84 -2.93 -5.80
N LEU A 114 6.48 -4.11 -5.86
CA LEU A 114 7.68 -4.43 -5.08
C LEU A 114 8.79 -3.39 -5.29
N LYS A 115 9.01 -2.98 -6.55
CA LYS A 115 9.99 -1.94 -6.90
C LYS A 115 9.64 -0.58 -6.29
N ARG A 116 8.39 -0.12 -6.41
CA ARG A 116 7.95 1.18 -5.86
C ARG A 116 8.01 1.20 -4.33
N LEU A 117 7.58 0.11 -3.70
CA LEU A 117 7.63 -0.08 -2.25
C LEU A 117 9.06 -0.25 -1.74
N GLY A 118 9.99 -0.71 -2.57
CA GLY A 118 11.37 -1.00 -2.17
C GLY A 118 11.46 -2.16 -1.17
N VAL A 119 10.59 -3.17 -1.31
CA VAL A 119 10.52 -4.35 -0.43
C VAL A 119 10.61 -5.64 -1.24
N GLU A 120 11.06 -6.71 -0.61
CA GLU A 120 11.14 -8.05 -1.23
C GLU A 120 9.84 -8.85 -1.08
N THR A 121 8.93 -8.43 -0.20
CA THR A 121 7.69 -9.15 0.07
C THR A 121 6.58 -8.18 0.43
N ILE A 122 5.42 -8.36 -0.22
CA ILE A 122 4.14 -7.77 0.13
C ILE A 122 3.41 -8.76 1.03
N ASP A 123 2.93 -8.32 2.19
CA ASP A 123 2.33 -9.23 3.18
C ASP A 123 0.94 -9.71 2.72
N LEU A 124 0.19 -8.85 2.04
CA LEU A 124 -1.11 -9.19 1.49
C LEU A 124 -1.34 -8.51 0.13
N TYR A 125 -1.64 -9.31 -0.90
CA TYR A 125 -1.79 -8.82 -2.26
C TYR A 125 -3.16 -9.16 -2.83
N TYR A 126 -3.91 -8.14 -3.26
CA TYR A 126 -5.30 -8.29 -3.70
C TYR A 126 -5.45 -8.11 -5.21
N CYS A 127 -6.33 -8.91 -5.80
CA CYS A 127 -7.01 -8.55 -7.04
C CYS A 127 -8.10 -7.51 -6.69
N HIS A 128 -7.93 -6.27 -7.15
CA HIS A 128 -8.70 -5.11 -6.71
C HIS A 128 -10.16 -5.17 -7.21
N ARG A 129 -10.40 -5.76 -8.39
CA ARG A 129 -11.73 -6.00 -8.97
C ARG A 129 -11.71 -7.33 -9.72
N ARG A 130 -12.82 -8.06 -9.67
CA ARG A 130 -13.03 -9.32 -10.40
C ARG A 130 -14.18 -9.16 -11.37
#